data_AF-A0A0S8E236-F1
#
_entry.id   AF-A0A0S8E236-F1
#
_cell.length_a   1.000
_cell.length_b   1.000
_cell.length_c   1.000
_cell.angle_alpha   90.00
_cell.angle_beta   90.00
_cell.angle_gamma   90.00
#
_symmetry.space_group_name_H-M   'P 1'
#
loop_
_entity.id
_entity.type
_entity.pdbx_description
1 polymer ?
#
loop_
_entity_poly.entity_id
_entity_poly.type
_entity_poly.pdbx_seq_one_letter_code
_entity_poly.pdbx_strand_id
1 'polypeptide(L)'
;MNSSRAGNGDPDGGVYIAVFYLAEAQDISVGKLGRFGFGQGVYFYAGSAQRNLSARLERHSRKSKATRWHIDYLSVRAEMLGAITVAAPRHRECELAKELAGMFELAA
;
A
#
# COMPACT_ATOMS: atom_id res chain seq x y z
N MET A 1 7.60 10.40 15.80
CA MET A 1 7.05 11.56 15.07
C MET A 1 5.59 11.28 14.80
N ASN A 2 4.72 12.19 15.27
CA ASN A 2 3.27 12.11 15.17
C ASN A 2 2.82 12.42 13.74
N SER A 3 2.09 11.50 13.10
CA SER A 3 1.15 11.86 12.04
C SER A 3 -0.21 11.24 12.35
N SER A 4 -0.76 11.66 13.49
CA SER A 4 -2.18 11.62 13.77
C SER A 4 -2.84 12.82 13.09
N ARG A 5 -3.19 12.65 11.82
CA ARG A 5 -4.29 13.42 11.20
C ARG A 5 -5.18 12.46 10.42
N ALA A 6 -5.93 11.64 11.16
CA ALA A 6 -7.27 11.27 10.70
C ALA A 6 -8.12 12.54 10.86
N GLY A 7 -8.06 13.44 9.87
CA GLY A 7 -9.00 14.55 9.78
C GLY A 7 -10.37 14.00 9.43
N ASN A 8 -11.40 14.45 10.15
CA ASN A 8 -12.81 14.26 9.77
C ASN A 8 -12.99 14.57 8.26
N GLY A 9 -13.20 13.56 7.42
CA GLY A 9 -13.40 13.74 5.98
C GLY A 9 -12.98 12.58 5.08
N ASP A 10 -12.24 11.58 5.58
CA ASP A 10 -11.90 10.41 4.77
C ASP A 10 -13.15 9.59 4.43
N PRO A 11 -13.31 9.14 3.17
CA PRO A 11 -14.46 8.35 2.77
C PRO A 11 -14.44 6.99 3.48
N ASP A 12 -15.60 6.53 3.95
CA ASP A 12 -15.76 5.21 4.59
C ASP A 12 -15.38 4.03 3.66
N GLY A 13 -15.30 4.31 2.35
CA GLY A 13 -14.79 3.39 1.36
C GLY A 13 -14.24 4.07 0.10
N GLY A 14 -13.35 3.38 -0.60
CA GLY A 14 -12.74 3.88 -1.82
C GLY A 14 -11.66 2.97 -2.37
N VAL A 15 -10.85 3.58 -3.25
CA VAL A 15 -9.57 3.07 -3.72
C VAL A 15 -8.46 3.95 -3.13
N TYR A 16 -7.24 3.42 -3.05
CA TYR A 16 -6.12 4.14 -2.45
C TYR A 16 -4.80 3.74 -3.08
N ILE A 17 -3.81 4.63 -2.93
CA ILE A 17 -2.39 4.33 -3.10
C ILE A 17 -1.73 4.43 -1.72
N ALA A 18 -1.24 3.31 -1.20
CA ALA A 18 -0.42 3.30 0.01
C ALA A 18 1.07 3.42 -0.38
N VAL A 19 1.79 4.27 0.33
CA VAL A 19 3.19 4.60 0.04
C VAL A 19 4.08 4.03 1.14
N PHE A 20 5.12 3.30 0.75
CA PHE A 20 6.06 2.68 1.66
C PHE A 20 7.49 3.06 1.32
N TYR A 21 8.35 3.11 2.34
CA TYR A 21 9.79 3.22 2.17
C TYR A 21 10.47 1.97 2.73
N LEU A 22 11.25 1.31 1.87
CA LEU A 22 12.12 0.21 2.24
C LEU A 22 13.55 0.73 2.38
N ALA A 23 14.05 0.76 3.61
CA ALA A 23 15.36 1.35 3.92
C ALA A 23 16.54 0.55 3.37
N GLU A 24 16.39 -0.76 3.21
CA GLU A 24 17.44 -1.68 2.78
C GLU A 24 16.88 -2.70 1.79
N ALA A 25 17.61 -2.92 0.70
CA ALA A 25 17.27 -3.93 -0.28
C ALA A 25 17.24 -5.32 0.37
N GLN A 26 16.20 -6.11 0.08
CA GLN A 26 16.05 -7.43 0.66
C GLN A 26 15.12 -8.32 -0.17
N ASP A 27 15.34 -9.62 -0.06
CA ASP A 27 14.43 -10.60 -0.61
C ASP A 27 13.22 -10.81 0.30
N ILE A 28 12.03 -10.74 -0.28
CA ILE A 28 10.77 -10.95 0.43
C ILE A 28 9.99 -12.08 -0.23
N SER A 29 9.64 -13.09 0.57
CA SER A 29 8.71 -14.13 0.16
C SER A 29 7.28 -13.60 0.24
N VAL A 30 6.59 -13.51 -0.90
CA VAL A 30 5.23 -12.98 -1.03
C VAL A 30 4.25 -14.13 -1.23
N GLY A 31 3.89 -14.80 -0.12
CA GLY A 31 2.92 -15.89 -0.12
C GLY A 31 3.23 -16.96 -1.20
N LYS A 32 2.24 -17.27 -2.04
CA LYS A 32 2.38 -18.23 -3.15
C LYS A 32 3.02 -17.65 -4.41
N LEU A 33 3.22 -16.32 -4.48
CA LEU A 33 3.85 -15.69 -5.65
C LEU A 33 5.34 -15.99 -5.73
N GLY A 34 5.96 -16.39 -4.61
CA GLY A 34 7.37 -16.76 -4.54
C GLY A 34 8.22 -15.70 -3.84
N ARG A 35 9.52 -15.70 -4.15
CA ARG A 35 10.52 -14.83 -3.54
C ARG A 35 10.96 -13.79 -4.56
N PHE A 36 10.94 -12.53 -4.17
CA PHE A 36 11.30 -11.39 -5.02
C PHE A 36 12.33 -10.53 -4.33
N GLY A 37 13.30 -10.03 -5.10
CA GLY A 37 14.23 -9.00 -4.64
C GLY A 37 13.56 -7.64 -4.66
N PHE A 38 13.49 -6.98 -3.51
CA PHE A 38 13.03 -5.60 -3.39
C PHE A 38 14.25 -4.71 -3.17
N GLY A 39 14.52 -3.77 -4.08
CA GLY A 39 15.56 -2.75 -3.90
C GLY A 39 15.22 -1.77 -2.78
N GLN A 40 16.22 -1.06 -2.25
CA GLN A 40 15.96 0.10 -1.39
C GLN A 40 15.14 1.14 -2.17
N GLY A 41 14.12 1.74 -1.55
CA GLY A 41 13.38 2.82 -2.19
C GLY A 41 11.92 2.94 -1.78
N VAL A 42 11.20 3.75 -2.56
CA VAL A 42 9.78 4.04 -2.36
C VAL A 42 8.94 3.08 -3.20
N TYR A 43 7.93 2.50 -2.56
CA TYR A 43 7.00 1.56 -3.15
C TYR A 43 5.58 2.09 -3.06
N PHE A 44 4.87 2.01 -4.18
CA PHE A 44 3.45 2.36 -4.26
C PHE A 44 2.60 1.10 -4.38
N TYR A 45 1.52 1.05 -3.62
CA TYR A 45 0.56 -0.04 -3.66
C TYR A 45 -0.84 0.49 -3.92
N ALA A 46 -1.39 0.15 -5.08
CA ALA A 46 -2.80 0.39 -5.37
C ALA A 46 -3.68 -0.69 -4.71
N GLY A 47 -4.74 -0.27 -4.04
CA GLY A 47 -5.70 -1.18 -3.41
C GLY A 47 -7.08 -0.55 -3.24
N SER A 48 -8.03 -1.35 -2.76
CA SER A 48 -9.37 -0.88 -2.44
C SER A 48 -9.88 -1.40 -1.09
N ALA A 49 -10.70 -0.57 -0.47
CA ALA A 49 -11.52 -0.93 0.68
C ALA A 49 -12.84 -0.21 0.54
N GLN A 50 -13.90 -0.93 0.19
CA GLN A 50 -15.22 -0.34 -0.05
C GLN A 50 -16.02 -0.08 1.25
N ARG A 51 -15.47 -0.50 2.38
CA ARG A 51 -15.92 -0.23 3.75
C ARG A 51 -14.70 -0.25 4.66
N ASN A 52 -14.72 0.48 5.77
CA ASN A 52 -13.65 0.51 6.78
C ASN A 52 -12.27 0.86 6.16
N LEU A 53 -12.23 1.84 5.25
CA LEU A 53 -10.98 2.25 4.57
C LEU A 53 -9.86 2.56 5.57
N SER A 54 -10.15 3.34 6.61
CA SER A 54 -9.17 3.69 7.64
C SER A 54 -8.59 2.47 8.34
N ALA A 55 -9.43 1.47 8.67
CA ALA A 55 -8.96 0.23 9.29
C ALA A 55 -8.10 -0.61 8.33
N ARG A 56 -8.37 -0.56 7.02
CA ARG A 56 -7.52 -1.21 6.01
C ARG A 56 -6.14 -0.55 5.95
N LEU A 57 -6.09 0.78 5.92
CA LEU A 57 -4.83 1.54 5.92
C LEU A 57 -4.04 1.33 7.21
N GLU A 58 -4.71 1.37 8.36
CA GLU A 58 -4.09 1.10 9.66
C GLU A 58 -3.50 -0.31 9.71
N ARG A 59 -4.22 -1.30 9.16
CA ARG A 59 -3.66 -2.65 9.04
C ARG A 59 -2.38 -2.65 8.22
N HIS A 60 -2.30 -1.89 7.14
CA HIS A 60 -1.09 -1.82 6.31
C HIS A 60 0.09 -1.14 7.02
N SER A 61 -0.14 -0.20 7.94
CA SER A 61 0.96 0.41 8.71
C SER A 61 1.52 -0.48 9.83
N ARG A 62 0.73 -1.41 10.38
CA ARG A 62 1.14 -2.27 11.51
C ARG A 62 2.33 -3.20 11.16
N LYS A 63 3.35 -3.27 12.02
CA LYS A 63 4.52 -4.15 11.81
C LYS A 63 4.33 -5.59 12.25
N SER A 64 3.59 -5.80 13.34
CA SER A 64 3.23 -7.12 13.82
C SER A 64 1.80 -7.48 13.40
N LYS A 65 1.67 -8.40 12.44
CA LYS A 65 0.39 -8.88 11.90
C LYS A 65 0.59 -10.18 11.12
N ALA A 66 -0.46 -11.00 11.05
CA ALA A 66 -0.50 -12.10 10.09
C ALA A 66 -0.54 -11.51 8.66
N THR A 67 0.40 -11.92 7.80
CA THR A 67 0.45 -11.49 6.40
C THR A 67 -0.63 -12.23 5.60
N ARG A 68 -1.55 -11.48 4.99
CA ARG A 68 -2.67 -12.05 4.21
C ARG A 68 -2.75 -11.49 2.80
N TRP A 69 -2.43 -10.21 2.63
CA TRP A 69 -2.36 -9.57 1.32
C TRP A 69 -0.92 -9.44 0.85
N HIS A 70 -0.69 -9.36 -0.46
CA HIS A 70 0.66 -9.25 -1.02
C HIS A 70 1.45 -8.07 -0.41
N ILE A 71 0.80 -6.92 -0.22
CA ILE A 71 1.42 -5.76 0.43
C ILE A 71 1.77 -6.00 1.89
N ASP A 72 1.10 -6.92 2.60
CA ASP A 72 1.42 -7.19 4.00
C ASP A 72 2.86 -7.70 4.13
N TYR A 73 3.33 -8.53 3.19
CA TYR A 73 4.68 -9.08 3.18
C TYR A 73 5.76 -7.99 3.05
N LEU A 74 5.51 -6.94 2.27
CA LEU A 74 6.39 -5.78 2.17
C LEU A 74 6.22 -4.86 3.40
N SER A 75 5.00 -4.53 3.79
CA SER A 75 4.71 -3.52 4.82
C SER A 75 5.24 -3.86 6.22
N VAL A 76 5.38 -5.15 6.55
CA VAL A 76 6.03 -5.56 7.81
C VAL A 76 7.52 -5.23 7.85
N ARG A 77 8.15 -5.02 6.68
CA ARG A 77 9.56 -4.64 6.50
C ARG A 77 9.76 -3.17 6.11
N ALA A 78 8.78 -2.56 5.43
CA ALA A 78 8.85 -1.19 4.91
C ALA A 78 8.00 -0.20 5.71
N GLU A 79 8.52 0.98 6.06
CA GLU A 79 7.77 2.03 6.75
C GLU A 79 6.65 2.59 5.86
N MET A 80 5.43 2.72 6.39
CA MET A 80 4.35 3.37 5.66
C MET A 80 4.47 4.88 5.81
N LEU A 81 4.70 5.58 4.71
CA LEU A 81 4.85 7.04 4.67
C LEU A 81 3.49 7.75 4.68
N GLY A 82 2.47 7.10 4.13
CA GLY A 82 1.11 7.63 4.05
C GLY A 82 0.26 6.91 3.01
N ALA A 83 -0.89 7.49 2.70
CA ALA A 83 -1.75 7.03 1.63
C ALA A 83 -2.51 8.19 0.98
N ILE A 84 -2.81 8.04 -0.32
CA ILE A 84 -3.75 8.88 -1.05
C ILE A 84 -5.06 8.09 -1.16
N THR A 85 -6.16 8.68 -0.72
CA THR A 85 -7.50 8.06 -0.73
C THR A 85 -8.38 8.73 -1.78
N VAL A 86 -9.17 7.92 -2.50
CA VAL A 86 -10.14 8.40 -3.49
C VAL A 86 -11.47 7.69 -3.26
N ALA A 87 -12.52 8.46 -3.01
CA ALA A 87 -13.88 7.94 -2.94
C ALA A 87 -14.30 7.43 -4.33
N ALA A 88 -14.19 6.12 -4.53
CA ALA A 88 -14.46 5.49 -5.82
C ALA A 88 -14.88 4.02 -5.67
N PRO A 89 -15.67 3.50 -6.62
CA PRO A 89 -16.02 2.09 -6.66
C PRO A 89 -14.78 1.21 -6.93
N ARG A 90 -14.84 -0.03 -6.45
CA ARG A 90 -13.73 -1.01 -6.52
C ARG A 90 -13.10 -1.15 -7.91
N HIS A 91 -13.89 -1.10 -8.99
CA HIS A 91 -13.35 -1.31 -10.34
C HIS A 91 -12.32 -0.24 -10.76
N ARG A 92 -12.35 0.96 -10.14
CA ARG A 92 -11.37 2.03 -10.37
C ARG A 92 -9.98 1.70 -9.84
N GLU A 93 -9.83 0.68 -8.99
CA GLU A 93 -8.51 0.22 -8.50
C GLU A 93 -7.60 -0.20 -9.66
N CYS A 94 -8.13 -0.96 -10.62
CA CYS A 94 -7.38 -1.43 -11.77
C CYS A 94 -6.94 -0.28 -12.69
N GLU A 95 -7.80 0.73 -12.86
CA GLU A 95 -7.49 1.93 -13.65
C GLU A 95 -6.40 2.75 -12.95
N LEU A 96 -6.53 2.96 -11.64
CA LEU A 96 -5.53 3.63 -10.83
C LEU A 96 -4.16 2.94 -10.89
N ALA A 97 -4.13 1.60 -10.83
CA ALA A 97 -2.90 0.84 -10.95
C ALA A 97 -2.23 1.03 -12.34
N LYS A 98 -3.02 1.06 -13.41
CA LYS A 98 -2.52 1.30 -14.78
C LYS A 98 -1.98 2.72 -14.95
N GLU A 99 -2.71 3.71 -14.46
CA GLU A 99 -2.27 5.11 -14.50
C GLU A 99 -0.96 5.29 -13.74
N LEU A 100 -0.87 4.72 -12.53
CA LEU A 100 0.34 4.77 -11.71
C LEU A 100 1.54 4.12 -12.42
N ALA A 101 1.34 2.97 -13.07
CA ALA A 101 2.37 2.29 -13.86
C ALA A 101 2.78 3.04 -15.14
N GLY A 102 1.92 3.94 -15.65
CA GLY A 102 2.26 4.82 -16.77
C GLY A 102 2.98 6.11 -16.34
N MET A 103 2.74 6.58 -15.11
CA MET A 103 3.37 7.78 -14.56
C MET A 103 4.81 7.53 -14.09
N PHE A 104 5.09 6.31 -13.63
CA PHE A 104 6.43 5.88 -13.26
C PHE A 104 6.85 4.79 -14.22
N GLU A 105 7.90 5.03 -15.03
CA GLU A 105 8.56 3.89 -15.65
C GLU A 105 9.00 2.96 -14.53
N LEU A 106 8.45 1.76 -14.53
CA LEU A 106 8.97 0.68 -13.70
C LEU A 106 10.44 0.55 -14.09
N ALA A 107 11.33 0.90 -13.16
CA ALA A 107 12.74 0.59 -13.30
C ALA A 107 12.83 -0.93 -13.44
N ALA A 108 12.88 -1.39 -14.69
CA ALA A 108 12.95 -2.78 -15.08
C ALA A 108 14.36 -3.33 -14.80
#